data_AF-A0A8T2B7Q3-F1
#
_entry.id   AF-A0A8T2B7Q3-F1
#
_cell.length_a   1.000
_cell.length_b   1.000
_cell.length_c   1.000
_cell.angle_alpha   90.00
_cell.angle_beta   90.00
_cell.angle_gamma   90.00
#
_symmetry.space_group_name_H-M   'P 1'
#
loop_
_entity.id
_entity.type
_entity.pdbx_description
1 polymer ?
#
loop_
_entity_poly.entity_id
_entity_poly.type
_entity_poly.pdbx_seq_one_letter_code
_entity_poly.pdbx_strand_id
1 'polypeptide(L)'
;MAERFGPRLPLPFESYSEDAVTLSSVRDEQLAVLFQNCDTHEMEIWVTTKIEPNAMSWSKFLAVDMNSLTGLWFYGGGSFLIDEENKAVAVFDEDKNVSENRNTAYFIGVNGYFREVDLGKITTGKEIFFPHAFSYVPSSVLFESGSYEKR
;
A
#
# COMPACT_ATOMS: atom_id res chain seq x y z
N MET A 1 4.82 31.52 7.90
CA MET A 1 4.05 30.52 8.66
C MET A 1 4.89 29.25 8.69
N ALA A 2 5.04 28.61 9.85
CA ALA A 2 5.71 27.32 9.96
C ALA A 2 4.64 26.23 9.97
N GLU A 3 4.70 25.33 8.99
CA GLU A 3 3.91 24.10 9.01
C GLU A 3 4.42 23.22 10.16
N ARG A 4 3.50 22.66 10.94
CA ARG A 4 3.83 21.83 12.10
C ARG A 4 3.08 20.51 11.94
N PHE A 5 3.80 19.41 11.90
CA PHE A 5 3.20 18.08 11.83
C PHE A 5 2.30 17.83 13.05
N GLY A 6 1.12 17.26 12.78
CA GLY A 6 0.18 16.84 13.82
C GLY A 6 0.71 15.67 14.66
N PRO A 7 -0.06 15.22 15.67
CA PRO A 7 0.28 14.04 16.46
C PRO A 7 0.39 12.79 15.56
N ARG A 8 1.21 11.82 15.99
CA ARG A 8 1.33 10.52 15.29
C ARG A 8 -0.03 9.82 15.26
N LEU A 9 -0.42 9.35 14.08
CA LEU A 9 -1.63 8.56 13.92
C LEU A 9 -1.40 7.16 14.52
N PRO A 10 -2.25 6.70 15.46
CA PRO A 10 -2.14 5.34 15.98
C PRO A 10 -2.50 4.33 14.89
N LEU A 11 -1.69 3.29 14.75
CA LEU A 11 -2.00 2.14 13.89
C LEU A 11 -3.08 1.26 14.55
N PRO A 12 -3.87 0.51 13.77
CA PRO A 12 -4.90 -0.39 14.30
C PRO A 12 -4.36 -1.66 14.94
N PHE A 13 -3.05 -1.88 14.89
CA PHE A 13 -2.34 -3.06 15.35
C PHE A 13 -0.99 -2.66 15.96
N GLU A 14 -0.43 -3.56 16.76
CA GLU A 14 0.96 -3.49 17.19
C GLU A 14 1.85 -4.16 16.14
N SER A 15 2.95 -3.50 15.78
CA SER A 15 3.91 -4.02 14.79
C SER A 15 5.32 -4.01 15.36
N TYR A 16 6.08 -5.04 15.06
CA TYR A 16 7.50 -5.20 15.39
C TYR A 16 8.38 -4.98 14.15
N SER A 17 9.70 -4.98 14.34
CA SER A 17 10.67 -4.73 13.26
C SER A 17 10.64 -5.76 12.13
N GLU A 18 10.17 -6.96 12.45
CA GLU A 18 10.12 -8.12 11.57
C GLU A 18 8.81 -8.18 10.78
N ASP A 19 7.78 -7.44 11.20
CA ASP A 19 6.49 -7.39 10.51
C ASP A 19 6.58 -6.57 9.22
N ALA A 20 5.81 -6.99 8.21
CA ALA A 20 5.67 -6.20 6.98
C ALA A 20 4.53 -5.19 7.16
N VAL A 21 4.84 -3.90 7.00
CA VAL A 21 3.85 -2.82 7.05
C VAL A 21 4.00 -1.96 5.81
N THR A 22 2.95 -1.89 4.99
CA THR A 22 2.89 -1.03 3.80
C THR A 22 1.69 -0.10 3.91
N LEU A 23 1.91 1.20 3.62
CA LEU A 23 0.86 2.22 3.55
C LEU A 23 0.50 2.49 2.09
N SER A 24 -0.79 2.64 1.80
CA SER A 24 -1.32 3.05 0.50
C SER A 24 -2.41 4.11 0.68
N SER A 25 -2.62 4.96 -0.32
CA SER A 25 -3.76 5.88 -0.35
C SER A 25 -4.94 5.22 -1.07
N VAL A 26 -6.14 5.43 -0.54
CA VAL A 26 -7.41 5.01 -1.14
C VAL A 26 -8.11 6.27 -1.69
N ARG A 27 -9.24 6.09 -2.36
CA ARG A 27 -10.09 7.19 -2.84
C ARG A 27 -10.49 8.11 -1.66
N ASP A 28 -10.78 9.37 -1.96
CA ASP A 28 -11.31 10.36 -1.00
C ASP A 28 -10.42 10.61 0.24
N GLU A 29 -9.10 10.73 0.04
CA GLU A 29 -8.09 11.02 1.08
C GLU A 29 -7.97 9.94 2.17
N GLN A 30 -8.64 8.79 2.02
CA GLN A 30 -8.51 7.67 2.93
C GLN A 30 -7.12 7.02 2.83
N LEU A 31 -6.64 6.48 3.95
CA LEU A 31 -5.43 5.69 4.01
C LEU A 31 -5.80 4.21 4.17
N ALA A 32 -4.96 3.35 3.60
CA ALA A 32 -4.99 1.93 3.84
C ALA A 32 -3.62 1.44 4.30
N VAL A 33 -3.63 0.46 5.18
CA VAL A 33 -2.42 -0.20 5.67
C VAL A 33 -2.56 -1.70 5.46
N LEU A 34 -1.55 -2.28 4.81
CA LEU A 34 -1.31 -3.71 4.80
C LEU A 34 -0.36 -4.04 5.95
N PHE A 35 -0.76 -5.01 6.75
CA PHE A 35 0.03 -5.59 7.82
C PHE A 35 0.19 -7.09 7.55
N GLN A 36 1.41 -7.61 7.70
CA GLN A 36 1.67 -9.03 7.73
C GLN A 36 2.51 -9.37 8.95
N ASN A 37 2.01 -10.29 9.79
CA ASN A 37 2.65 -10.68 11.04
C ASN A 37 3.73 -11.76 10.82
N CYS A 38 4.96 -11.53 11.28
CA CYS A 38 6.09 -12.43 10.98
C CYS A 38 5.99 -13.83 11.57
N ASP A 39 5.26 -13.98 12.68
CA ASP A 39 5.12 -15.24 13.38
C ASP A 39 3.93 -16.04 12.83
N THR A 40 2.76 -15.41 12.75
CA THR A 40 1.51 -16.08 12.35
C THR A 40 1.33 -16.15 10.84
N HIS A 41 2.02 -15.28 10.08
CA HIS A 41 1.80 -15.04 8.65
C HIS A 41 0.38 -14.57 8.30
N GLU A 42 -0.38 -14.09 9.29
CA GLU A 42 -1.66 -13.45 9.04
C GLU A 42 -1.41 -12.13 8.31
N MET A 43 -2.12 -11.93 7.19
CA MET A 43 -2.15 -10.67 6.46
C MET A 43 -3.48 -9.97 6.72
N GLU A 44 -3.41 -8.70 7.10
CA GLU A 44 -4.55 -7.83 7.31
C GLU A 44 -4.47 -6.57 6.47
N ILE A 45 -5.62 -6.10 6.02
CA ILE A 45 -5.77 -4.82 5.33
C ILE A 45 -6.74 -3.97 6.14
N TRP A 46 -6.28 -2.80 6.53
CA TRP A 46 -7.04 -1.82 7.29
C TRP A 46 -7.25 -0.56 6.46
N VAL A 47 -8.44 0.01 6.50
CA VAL A 47 -8.79 1.25 5.78
C VAL A 47 -9.31 2.27 6.79
N THR A 48 -8.96 3.54 6.60
CA THR A 48 -9.51 4.61 7.44
C THR A 48 -10.97 4.87 7.10
N THR A 49 -11.83 4.91 8.11
CA THR A 49 -13.28 5.18 7.95
C THR A 49 -13.62 6.65 8.06
N LYS A 50 -12.87 7.39 8.90
CA LYS A 50 -13.08 8.80 9.17
C LYS A 50 -11.74 9.47 9.47
N ILE A 51 -11.52 10.62 8.86
CA ILE A 51 -10.35 11.47 9.11
C ILE A 51 -10.89 12.77 9.72
N GLU A 52 -10.90 12.86 11.04
CA GLU A 52 -11.08 14.12 11.75
C GLU A 52 -9.70 14.72 12.08
N PRO A 53 -9.58 16.05 12.26
CA PRO A 53 -8.31 16.72 12.54
C PRO A 53 -7.50 16.13 13.72
N ASN A 54 -8.19 15.49 14.66
CA ASN A 54 -7.61 14.93 15.87
C ASN A 54 -7.98 13.45 16.11
N ALA A 55 -8.75 12.82 15.23
CA ALA A 55 -9.23 11.45 15.41
C ALA A 55 -9.35 10.73 14.07
N MET A 56 -8.64 9.62 13.94
CA MET A 56 -8.70 8.73 12.80
C MET A 56 -9.11 7.35 13.29
N SER A 57 -10.10 6.74 12.65
CA SER A 57 -10.56 5.39 12.95
C SER A 57 -10.29 4.45 11.79
N TRP A 58 -9.89 3.22 12.12
CA TRP A 58 -9.59 2.16 11.16
C TRP A 58 -10.71 1.11 11.15
N SER A 59 -11.00 0.56 9.97
CA SER A 59 -11.83 -0.62 9.79
C SER A 59 -11.05 -1.70 9.05
N LYS A 60 -11.20 -2.95 9.50
CA LYS A 60 -10.62 -4.11 8.83
C LYS A 60 -11.38 -4.39 7.54
N PHE A 61 -10.67 -4.36 6.42
CA PHE A 61 -11.21 -4.66 5.09
C PHE A 61 -11.05 -6.13 4.74
N LEU A 62 -9.87 -6.70 5.02
CA LEU A 62 -9.52 -8.08 4.71
C LEU A 62 -8.61 -8.63 5.80
N ALA A 63 -8.79 -9.90 6.16
CA ALA A 63 -7.84 -10.67 6.94
C ALA A 63 -7.76 -12.07 6.35
N VAL A 64 -6.53 -12.56 6.14
CA VAL A 64 -6.29 -13.86 5.53
C VAL A 64 -5.05 -14.50 6.15
N ASP A 65 -5.13 -15.80 6.38
CA ASP A 65 -3.96 -16.61 6.74
C ASP A 65 -3.17 -16.93 5.47
N MET A 66 -2.01 -16.28 5.30
CA MET A 66 -1.18 -16.50 4.12
C MET A 66 -0.52 -17.87 4.13
N ASN A 67 -0.30 -18.51 5.28
CA ASN A 67 0.25 -19.87 5.34
C ASN A 67 -0.69 -20.87 4.67
N SER A 68 -1.98 -20.79 5.00
CA SER A 68 -3.01 -21.64 4.40
C SER A 68 -3.28 -21.31 2.93
N LEU A 69 -3.15 -20.04 2.54
CA LEU A 69 -3.47 -19.60 1.17
C LEU A 69 -2.36 -19.94 0.18
N THR A 70 -1.10 -19.63 0.51
CA THR A 70 0.03 -19.70 -0.44
C THR A 70 1.39 -19.98 0.19
N GLY A 71 1.57 -19.73 1.49
CA GLY A 71 2.87 -19.66 2.17
C GLY A 71 3.70 -18.42 1.81
N LEU A 72 3.14 -17.44 1.10
CA LEU A 72 3.86 -16.25 0.67
C LEU A 72 4.01 -15.22 1.80
N TRP A 73 5.21 -14.66 1.86
CA TRP A 73 5.56 -13.56 2.75
C TRP A 73 5.94 -12.34 1.91
N PHE A 74 5.18 -11.26 1.99
CA PHE A 74 5.49 -10.03 1.27
C PHE A 74 6.64 -9.31 1.93
N TYR A 75 7.65 -8.92 1.15
CA TYR A 75 8.70 -8.08 1.71
C TYR A 75 8.19 -6.65 1.83
N GLY A 76 8.64 -5.94 2.88
CA GLY A 76 8.14 -4.60 3.29
C GLY A 76 8.33 -3.45 2.29
N GLY A 77 8.44 -3.72 1.00
CA GLY A 77 8.22 -2.74 -0.04
C GLY A 77 7.36 -3.23 -1.20
N GLY A 78 6.63 -4.34 -1.07
CA GLY A 78 5.47 -4.52 -1.93
C GLY A 78 4.50 -3.34 -1.79
N SER A 79 3.79 -2.99 -2.85
CA SER A 79 2.68 -2.01 -2.79
C SER A 79 1.35 -2.72 -2.99
N PHE A 80 0.24 -2.04 -2.69
CA PHE A 80 -1.07 -2.65 -2.90
C PHE A 80 -2.12 -1.63 -3.29
N LEU A 81 -3.15 -2.14 -3.96
CA LEU A 81 -4.35 -1.42 -4.35
C LEU A 81 -5.57 -2.16 -3.83
N ILE A 82 -6.54 -1.40 -3.34
CA ILE A 82 -7.83 -1.93 -2.89
C ILE A 82 -8.86 -1.71 -3.99
N ASP A 83 -9.58 -2.78 -4.31
CA ASP A 83 -10.79 -2.74 -5.12
C ASP A 83 -12.00 -2.92 -4.21
N GLU A 84 -12.62 -1.80 -3.85
CA GLU A 84 -13.79 -1.76 -2.96
C GLU A 84 -15.03 -2.40 -3.61
N GLU A 85 -15.17 -2.29 -4.94
CA GLU A 85 -16.30 -2.83 -5.68
C GLU A 85 -16.24 -4.35 -5.71
N ASN A 86 -15.07 -4.90 -6.04
CA ASN A 86 -14.84 -6.34 -6.10
C ASN A 86 -14.46 -6.96 -4.75
N LYS A 87 -14.36 -6.14 -3.68
CA LYS A 87 -13.92 -6.56 -2.34
C LYS A 87 -12.63 -7.39 -2.39
N ALA A 88 -11.63 -6.84 -3.06
CA ALA A 88 -10.37 -7.51 -3.31
C ALA A 88 -9.19 -6.55 -3.14
N VAL A 89 -8.01 -7.12 -2.95
CA VAL A 89 -6.74 -6.40 -2.89
C VAL A 89 -5.80 -6.99 -3.93
N ALA A 90 -5.14 -6.10 -4.68
CA ALA A 90 -4.01 -6.45 -5.54
C ALA A 90 -2.73 -6.05 -4.83
N VAL A 91 -1.88 -7.02 -4.48
CA VAL A 91 -0.56 -6.81 -3.89
C VAL A 91 0.49 -7.00 -4.97
N PHE A 92 1.43 -6.08 -5.07
CA PHE A 92 2.54 -6.12 -6.02
C PHE A 92 3.82 -6.37 -5.25
N ASP A 93 4.52 -7.46 -5.54
CA ASP A 93 5.79 -7.79 -4.90
C ASP A 93 6.74 -8.48 -5.89
N GLU A 94 8.02 -8.54 -5.52
CA GLU A 94 9.02 -9.29 -6.27
C GLU A 94 8.83 -10.80 -6.04
N ASP A 95 8.80 -11.58 -7.12
CA ASP A 95 8.72 -13.04 -7.03
C ASP A 95 9.99 -13.62 -6.40
N LYS A 96 9.82 -14.41 -5.32
CA LYS A 96 10.93 -15.07 -4.61
C LYS A 96 11.53 -16.25 -5.39
N ASN A 97 10.78 -16.84 -6.32
CA ASN A 97 11.11 -18.16 -6.86
C ASN A 97 11.89 -18.13 -8.18
N VAL A 98 12.11 -16.96 -8.78
CA VAL A 98 12.79 -16.87 -10.07
C VAL A 98 14.10 -16.11 -9.89
N SER A 99 15.19 -16.69 -10.39
CA SER A 99 16.51 -16.06 -10.55
C SER A 99 16.51 -14.79 -11.43
N GLU A 100 15.33 -14.31 -11.80
CA GLU A 100 15.05 -13.15 -12.61
C GLU A 100 14.12 -12.29 -11.78
N ASN A 101 14.57 -11.11 -11.35
CA ASN A 101 13.76 -10.09 -10.68
C ASN A 101 12.48 -9.82 -11.49
N ARG A 102 11.37 -10.47 -11.12
CA ARG A 102 10.07 -10.34 -11.79
C ARG A 102 9.09 -9.72 -10.82
N ASN A 103 8.26 -8.82 -11.34
CA ASN A 103 7.16 -8.27 -10.59
C ASN A 103 5.95 -9.17 -10.76
N THR A 104 5.30 -9.49 -9.65
CA THR A 104 4.08 -10.30 -9.64
C THR A 104 2.96 -9.53 -8.95
N ALA A 105 1.76 -9.62 -9.51
CA ALA A 105 0.53 -9.15 -8.89
C ALA A 105 -0.25 -10.31 -8.30
N TYR A 106 -0.57 -10.20 -7.01
CA TYR A 106 -1.36 -11.15 -6.25
C TYR A 106 -2.73 -10.55 -5.96
N PHE A 107 -3.78 -11.14 -6.53
CA PHE A 107 -5.16 -10.75 -6.31
C PHE A 107 -5.77 -11.61 -5.20
N ILE A 108 -6.23 -10.98 -4.13
CA ILE A 108 -6.76 -11.63 -2.93
C ILE A 108 -8.16 -11.07 -2.67
N GLY A 109 -9.18 -11.92 -2.71
CA GLY A 109 -10.57 -11.55 -2.44
C GLY A 109 -11.01 -11.91 -1.03
N VAL A 110 -11.95 -11.14 -0.47
CA VAL A 110 -12.55 -11.42 0.86
C VAL A 110 -13.25 -12.80 0.92
N ASN A 111 -13.62 -13.35 -0.23
CA ASN A 111 -14.21 -14.69 -0.38
C ASN A 111 -13.18 -15.83 -0.44
N GLY A 112 -11.90 -15.56 -0.15
CA GLY A 112 -10.81 -16.54 -0.29
C GLY A 112 -10.34 -16.75 -1.72
N TYR A 113 -10.79 -15.91 -2.67
CA TYR A 113 -10.25 -15.91 -4.02
C TYR A 113 -8.77 -15.54 -4.00
N PHE A 114 -7.97 -16.29 -4.75
CA PHE A 114 -6.56 -16.03 -4.94
C PHE A 114 -6.16 -16.23 -6.40
N ARG A 115 -5.41 -15.28 -6.96
CA ARG A 115 -4.79 -15.38 -8.29
C ARG A 115 -3.45 -14.66 -8.32
N GLU A 116 -2.49 -15.29 -8.97
CA GLU A 116 -1.20 -14.70 -9.29
C GLU A 116 -1.12 -14.32 -10.78
N VAL A 117 -0.48 -13.18 -11.07
CA VAL A 117 -0.23 -12.69 -12.43
C VAL A 117 1.20 -12.18 -12.53
N ASP A 118 1.99 -12.81 -13.39
CA ASP A 118 3.34 -12.38 -13.76
C ASP A 118 3.28 -11.08 -14.59
N LEU A 119 3.84 -9.99 -14.06
CA LEU A 119 3.92 -8.69 -14.73
C LEU A 119 5.20 -8.53 -15.56
N GLY A 120 6.05 -9.55 -15.57
CA GLY A 120 7.28 -9.57 -16.33
C GLY A 120 8.51 -9.13 -15.52
N LYS A 121 9.64 -9.13 -16.22
CA LYS A 121 10.96 -8.84 -15.64
C LYS A 121 11.15 -7.35 -15.39
N ILE A 122 11.73 -7.02 -14.24
CA ILE A 122 12.17 -5.67 -13.91
C ILE A 122 13.38 -5.33 -14.79
N THR A 123 13.23 -4.34 -15.69
CA THR A 123 14.29 -3.92 -16.61
C THR A 123 15.12 -2.74 -16.09
N THR A 124 14.67 -2.08 -15.02
CA THR A 124 15.38 -0.99 -14.34
C THR A 124 16.39 -1.59 -13.36
N GLY A 125 17.66 -1.23 -13.54
CA GLY A 125 18.79 -2.00 -13.01
C GLY A 125 18.82 -2.17 -11.49
N LYS A 126 19.02 -3.43 -11.06
CA LYS A 126 19.71 -3.99 -9.88
C LYS A 126 19.69 -3.30 -8.50
N GLU A 127 19.00 -2.19 -8.34
CA GLU A 127 18.66 -1.61 -7.05
C GLU A 127 17.21 -2.00 -6.77
N ILE A 128 16.95 -2.45 -5.54
CA ILE A 128 15.74 -3.14 -5.11
C ILE A 128 14.56 -2.16 -5.18
N PHE A 129 13.94 -2.02 -6.35
CA PHE A 129 12.77 -1.19 -6.56
C PHE A 129 11.50 -2.03 -6.48
N PHE A 130 11.08 -2.20 -5.25
CA PHE A 130 9.70 -2.31 -4.81
C PHE A 130 8.70 -1.63 -5.77
N PRO A 131 7.84 -2.38 -6.47
CA PRO A 131 6.87 -1.82 -7.39
C PRO A 131 5.90 -0.95 -6.60
N HIS A 132 6.10 0.37 -6.60
CA HIS A 132 5.20 1.30 -5.94
C HIS A 132 4.03 1.65 -6.85
N ALA A 133 2.83 1.17 -6.52
CA ALA A 133 1.59 1.68 -7.05
C ALA A 133 1.29 3.05 -6.39
N PHE A 134 1.76 4.14 -7.00
CA PHE A 134 1.35 5.48 -6.59
C PHE A 134 0.05 5.87 -7.30
N SER A 135 -1.02 6.10 -6.55
CA SER A 135 -2.17 6.87 -7.05
C SER A 135 -1.92 8.37 -6.86
N TYR A 136 -0.98 8.95 -7.62
CA TYR A 136 -0.82 10.41 -7.64
C TYR A 136 -1.71 10.99 -8.75
N VAL A 137 -2.75 11.74 -8.37
CA VAL A 137 -3.46 12.65 -9.26
C VAL A 137 -2.97 14.06 -8.96
N PRO A 138 -2.14 14.68 -9.81
CA PRO A 138 -1.72 16.06 -9.60
C PRO A 138 -2.94 16.97 -9.71
N SER A 139 -3.25 17.74 -8.66
CA SER A 139 -4.08 18.92 -8.84
C SER A 139 -3.26 19.93 -9.67
N SER A 140 -3.78 20.30 -10.84
CA SER A 140 -3.14 21.29 -11.70
C SER A 140 -3.31 22.67 -11.06
N VAL A 141 -2.34 23.10 -10.24
CA VAL A 141 -2.25 24.49 -9.79
C VAL A 141 -1.61 25.29 -10.92
N LEU A 142 -2.43 26.05 -11.64
CA LEU A 142 -1.95 27.01 -12.63
C LEU A 142 -1.26 28.15 -11.87
N PHE A 143 0.06 28.29 -12.00
CA PHE A 143 0.75 29.49 -11.54
C PHE A 143 0.48 30.63 -12.53
N GLU A 144 -0.33 31.61 -12.16
CA GLU A 144 -0.34 32.89 -12.85
C GLU A 144 0.99 33.61 -12.59
N SER A 145 1.72 33.90 -13.67
CA SER A 145 2.93 34.72 -13.60
C SER A 145 2.53 36.19 -13.50
N GLY A 146 2.68 36.77 -12.31
CA GLY A 146 2.57 38.21 -12.11
C GLY A 146 3.74 38.93 -12.76
N SER A 147 3.47 39.68 -13.82
CA SER A 147 4.41 40.62 -14.44
C SER A 147 4.66 41.82 -13.53
N TYR A 148 5.92 42.10 -13.19
CA TYR A 148 6.33 43.38 -12.59
C TYR A 148 6.99 44.29 -13.65
N GLU A 149 6.41 45.49 -13.79
CA GLU A 149 6.89 46.62 -14.57
C GLU A 149 8.26 47.13 -14.10
N LYS A 150 9.16 47.41 -15.05
CA LYS A 150 10.44 48.08 -14.82
C LYS A 150 10.23 49.60 -14.82
N ARG A 151 10.86 50.27 -13.84
CA ARG A 151 11.10 51.72 -13.84
C ARG A 151 11.87 52.17 -15.08
#